data_AF-A0AAJ2A6D6-F1
#
_entry.id   AF-A0AAJ2A6D6-F1
#
_cell.length_a   1.000
_cell.length_b   1.000
_cell.length_c   1.000
_cell.angle_alpha   90.00
_cell.angle_beta   90.00
_cell.angle_gamma   90.00
#
_symmetry.space_group_name_H-M   'P 1'
#
loop_
_entity.id
_entity.type
_entity.pdbx_description
1 polymer ?
#
loop_
_entity_poly.entity_id
_entity_poly.type
_entity_poly.pdbx_seq_one_letter_code
_entity_poly.pdbx_strand_id
1 'polypeptide(L)'
;NPVAELRTGDLLSLPTAKNHARVSEADLPALLHAIDSYGGEEQTRLALKLMSYCFVRTGELVNAPLSEFDLDHARWTIPAERMKMRTPHIVPLSRQAADVVRRLKEISVGGDFVFPGYHSHKRPMSRATMLMALRALGYRGQMTVHGFRGVASTILHEQGWPHEHIELQLAHQSRGKVSGAYNHAQYLTQRAEMMQAWADYLDAQRARYVRPV
;
A
#
# COMPACT_ATOMS: atom_id res chain seq x y z
N ASN A 1 -29.89 46.06 -23.59
CA ASN A 1 -28.78 45.44 -24.33
C ASN A 1 -27.65 46.44 -24.40
N PRO A 2 -26.58 46.26 -23.61
CA PRO A 2 -25.65 45.15 -23.84
C PRO A 2 -25.04 44.53 -22.56
N VAL A 3 -24.89 43.21 -22.52
CA VAL A 3 -23.63 42.58 -22.06
C VAL A 3 -23.45 41.33 -22.92
N ALA A 4 -22.37 41.34 -23.69
CA ALA A 4 -22.04 40.39 -24.71
C ALA A 4 -21.51 39.07 -24.14
N GLU A 5 -21.88 37.98 -24.81
CA GLU A 5 -21.10 36.76 -25.05
C GLU A 5 -19.94 36.46 -24.08
N LEU A 6 -20.24 35.72 -23.00
CA LEU A 6 -19.24 34.86 -22.38
C LEU A 6 -19.02 33.66 -23.30
N ARG A 7 -17.93 33.69 -24.06
CA ARG A 7 -17.46 32.55 -24.85
C ARG A 7 -17.18 31.38 -23.92
N THR A 8 -17.76 30.24 -24.25
CA THR A 8 -17.63 28.92 -23.59
C THR A 8 -16.22 28.32 -23.73
N GLY A 9 -15.16 29.14 -23.68
CA GLY A 9 -13.77 28.77 -23.95
C GLY A 9 -12.88 28.67 -22.72
N ASP A 10 -13.26 29.27 -21.59
CA ASP A 10 -12.49 29.19 -20.32
C ASP A 10 -12.95 28.01 -19.44
N LEU A 11 -13.21 26.86 -20.07
CA LEU A 11 -13.33 25.62 -19.33
C LEU A 11 -11.91 25.22 -18.90
N LEU A 12 -11.52 25.67 -17.69
CA LEU A 12 -10.35 25.19 -16.97
C LEU A 12 -10.23 23.68 -17.18
N SER A 13 -9.29 23.25 -18.02
CA SER A 13 -9.01 21.83 -18.23
C SER A 13 -8.66 21.25 -16.86
N LEU A 14 -9.55 20.46 -16.27
CA LEU A 14 -9.28 19.80 -15.01
C LEU A 14 -8.01 18.96 -15.21
N PRO A 15 -6.98 19.08 -14.37
CA PRO A 15 -5.77 18.29 -14.52
C PRO A 15 -6.14 16.82 -14.59
N THR A 16 -5.85 16.17 -15.72
CA THR A 16 -6.03 14.72 -15.83
C THR A 16 -5.18 14.08 -14.75
N ALA A 17 -5.78 13.22 -13.93
CA ALA A 17 -5.07 12.54 -12.85
C ALA A 17 -3.87 11.78 -13.45
N LYS A 18 -2.65 12.23 -13.14
CA LYS A 18 -1.45 11.51 -13.55
C LYS A 18 -1.32 10.27 -12.68
N ASN A 19 -1.28 9.10 -13.31
CA ASN A 19 -0.99 7.85 -12.62
C ASN A 19 0.38 7.95 -11.92
N HIS A 20 0.47 7.40 -10.71
CA HIS A 20 1.72 7.33 -9.99
C HIS A 20 2.72 6.42 -10.72
N ALA A 21 3.99 6.85 -10.81
CA ALA A 21 5.04 6.02 -11.40
C ALA A 21 5.15 4.68 -10.67
N ARG A 22 5.17 3.61 -11.45
CA ARG A 22 5.21 2.22 -11.02
C ARG A 22 5.98 1.40 -12.04
N VAL A 23 6.67 0.37 -11.55
CA VAL A 23 7.35 -0.61 -12.40
C VAL A 23 6.34 -1.51 -13.13
N SER A 24 6.76 -2.13 -14.23
CA SER A 24 5.97 -3.17 -14.90
C SER A 24 6.03 -4.49 -14.11
N GLU A 25 5.20 -5.47 -14.49
CA GLU A 25 5.31 -6.84 -13.94
C GLU A 25 6.69 -7.45 -14.22
N ALA A 26 7.25 -7.21 -15.42
CA ALA A 26 8.56 -7.75 -15.81
C ALA A 26 9.71 -7.20 -14.94
N ASP A 27 9.59 -5.96 -14.46
CA ASP A 27 10.58 -5.31 -13.60
C ASP A 27 10.37 -5.59 -12.10
N LEU A 28 9.24 -6.21 -11.73
CA LEU A 28 8.88 -6.48 -10.34
C LEU A 28 9.90 -7.37 -9.60
N PRO A 29 10.42 -8.47 -10.19
CA PRO A 29 11.49 -9.27 -9.56
C PRO A 29 12.70 -8.43 -9.10
N ALA A 30 13.17 -7.53 -9.98
CA ALA A 30 14.32 -6.68 -9.69
C ALA A 30 14.02 -5.71 -8.53
N LEU A 31 12.81 -5.12 -8.51
CA LEU A 31 12.39 -4.22 -7.44
C LEU A 31 12.34 -4.94 -6.08
N LEU A 32 11.76 -6.15 -6.04
CA LEU A 32 11.65 -6.91 -4.81
C LEU A 32 13.04 -7.29 -4.27
N HIS A 33 13.95 -7.72 -5.15
CA HIS A 33 15.32 -8.04 -4.77
C HIS A 33 16.10 -6.80 -4.28
N ALA A 34 15.91 -5.65 -4.94
CA ALA A 34 16.51 -4.39 -4.50
C ALA A 34 16.01 -3.98 -3.11
N ILE A 35 14.72 -4.16 -2.82
CA ILE A 35 14.15 -3.91 -1.48
C ILE A 35 14.78 -4.85 -0.45
N ASP A 36 14.92 -6.14 -0.75
CA ASP A 36 15.55 -7.12 0.15
C ASP A 36 17.01 -6.75 0.46
N SER A 37 17.71 -6.20 -0.52
CA SER A 37 19.10 -5.76 -0.42
C SER A 37 19.27 -4.32 0.07
N TYR A 38 18.20 -3.64 0.51
CA TYR A 38 18.32 -2.27 1.00
C TYR A 38 19.25 -2.19 2.21
N GLY A 39 20.36 -1.46 2.05
CA GLY A 39 21.41 -1.30 3.06
C GLY A 39 21.22 -0.15 4.04
N GLY A 40 20.08 0.54 4.00
CA GLY A 40 19.71 1.52 5.03
C GLY A 40 19.08 0.86 6.25
N GLU A 41 18.31 1.63 7.01
CA GLU A 41 17.64 1.14 8.22
C GLU A 41 16.71 -0.04 7.95
N GLU A 42 16.80 -1.08 8.80
CA GLU A 42 15.96 -2.27 8.73
C GLU A 42 14.47 -1.92 8.75
N GLN A 43 14.05 -0.98 9.60
CA GLN A 43 12.67 -0.52 9.68
C GLN A 43 12.16 0.02 8.34
N THR A 44 12.98 0.76 7.60
CA THR A 44 12.62 1.31 6.29
C THR A 44 12.50 0.19 5.24
N ARG A 45 13.39 -0.80 5.29
CA ARG A 45 13.28 -2.03 4.46
C ARG A 45 11.97 -2.77 4.74
N LEU A 46 11.65 -3.00 6.02
CA LEU A 46 10.42 -3.67 6.45
C LEU A 46 9.16 -2.87 6.06
N ALA A 47 9.20 -1.54 6.10
CA ALA A 47 8.12 -0.69 5.61
C ALA A 47 7.85 -0.89 4.11
N LEU A 48 8.91 -0.97 3.28
CA LEU A 48 8.78 -1.24 1.85
C LEU A 48 8.23 -2.65 1.59
N LYS A 49 8.66 -3.66 2.36
CA LYS A 49 8.11 -5.02 2.29
C LYS A 49 6.63 -5.05 2.68
N LEU A 50 6.25 -4.42 3.80
CA LEU A 50 4.85 -4.41 4.22
C LEU A 50 3.96 -3.65 3.21
N MET A 51 4.47 -2.58 2.62
CA MET A 51 3.78 -1.88 1.52
C MET A 51 3.59 -2.77 0.29
N SER A 52 4.59 -3.58 -0.11
CA SER A 52 4.43 -4.46 -1.27
C SER A 52 3.40 -5.57 -1.02
N TYR A 53 3.36 -6.13 0.19
CA TYR A 53 2.38 -7.16 0.54
C TYR A 53 0.97 -6.60 0.74
N CYS A 54 0.81 -5.45 1.41
CA CYS A 54 -0.50 -4.94 1.81
C CYS A 54 -1.09 -3.88 0.87
N PHE A 55 -0.24 -3.15 0.14
CA PHE A 55 -0.60 -2.11 -0.83
C PHE A 55 -1.69 -1.14 -0.35
N VAL A 56 -1.63 -0.75 0.92
CA VAL A 56 -2.45 0.31 1.52
C VAL A 56 -1.97 1.70 1.05
N ARG A 57 -2.66 2.77 1.42
CA ARG A 57 -2.14 4.12 1.15
C ARG A 57 -0.91 4.37 2.02
N THR A 58 0.06 5.11 1.49
CA THR A 58 1.31 5.43 2.22
C THR A 58 1.05 6.07 3.60
N GLY A 59 0.05 6.94 3.70
CA GLY A 59 -0.34 7.56 4.97
C GLY A 59 -0.97 6.58 5.97
N GLU A 60 -1.67 5.56 5.49
CA GLU A 60 -2.24 4.50 6.34
C GLU A 60 -1.11 3.66 6.94
N LEU A 61 -0.10 3.30 6.14
CA LEU A 61 1.07 2.55 6.60
C LEU A 61 1.93 3.29 7.63
N VAL A 62 2.47 4.46 7.27
CA VAL A 62 3.50 5.07 8.11
C VAL A 62 2.97 5.56 9.45
N ASN A 63 1.66 5.88 9.54
CA ASN A 63 1.04 6.34 10.78
C ASN A 63 0.36 5.20 11.56
N ALA A 64 0.60 3.93 11.22
CA ALA A 64 -0.08 2.80 11.84
C ALA A 64 0.36 2.60 13.30
N PRO A 65 -0.54 2.68 14.28
CA PRO A 65 -0.29 2.25 15.65
C PRO A 65 -0.10 0.73 15.74
N LEU A 66 0.66 0.29 16.74
CA LEU A 66 0.84 -1.15 17.01
C LEU A 66 -0.48 -1.86 17.33
N SER A 67 -1.42 -1.15 17.95
CA SER A 67 -2.72 -1.66 18.38
C SER A 67 -3.67 -2.01 17.23
N GLU A 68 -3.41 -1.53 16.01
CA GLU A 68 -4.24 -1.87 14.85
C GLU A 68 -3.97 -3.28 14.29
N PHE A 69 -2.86 -3.90 14.70
CA PHE A 69 -2.43 -5.21 14.21
C PHE A 69 -2.79 -6.33 15.18
N ASP A 70 -3.79 -7.10 14.81
CA ASP A 70 -4.22 -8.34 15.44
C ASP A 70 -3.56 -9.52 14.71
N LEU A 71 -2.43 -9.98 15.23
CA LEU A 71 -1.67 -11.06 14.62
C LEU A 71 -2.28 -12.45 14.87
N ASP A 72 -3.11 -12.59 15.90
CA ASP A 72 -3.79 -13.85 16.23
C ASP A 72 -4.87 -14.16 15.19
N HIS A 73 -5.57 -13.12 14.73
CA HIS A 73 -6.56 -13.22 13.65
C HIS A 73 -6.01 -12.87 12.26
N ALA A 74 -4.69 -12.62 12.14
CA ALA A 74 -4.00 -12.22 10.91
C ALA A 74 -4.66 -11.00 10.22
N ARG A 75 -4.93 -9.94 10.98
CA ARG A 75 -5.63 -8.74 10.51
C ARG A 75 -4.93 -7.46 10.92
N TRP A 76 -5.00 -6.48 10.02
CA TRP A 76 -4.73 -5.09 10.32
C TRP A 76 -6.00 -4.27 10.11
N THR A 77 -6.52 -3.67 11.18
CA THR A 77 -7.77 -2.88 11.13
C THR A 77 -7.45 -1.39 11.23
N ILE A 78 -7.62 -0.68 10.13
CA ILE A 78 -7.47 0.78 10.09
C ILE A 78 -8.83 1.41 10.42
N PRO A 79 -8.94 2.20 11.51
CA PRO A 79 -10.21 2.73 11.96
C PRO A 79 -10.69 3.89 11.07
N ALA A 80 -11.99 4.17 11.11
CA ALA A 80 -12.64 5.12 10.19
C ALA A 80 -12.00 6.51 10.23
N GLU A 81 -11.54 6.95 11.40
CA GLU A 81 -10.96 8.28 11.64
C GLU A 81 -9.65 8.47 10.87
N ARG A 82 -8.94 7.37 10.57
CA ARG A 82 -7.70 7.38 9.78
C ARG A 82 -7.94 7.17 8.28
N MET A 83 -9.14 6.76 7.89
CA MET A 83 -9.49 6.43 6.51
C MET A 83 -10.01 7.65 5.74
N LYS A 84 -9.51 7.83 4.51
CA LYS A 84 -9.96 8.91 3.60
C LYS A 84 -11.48 8.92 3.39
N MET A 85 -12.10 7.73 3.39
CA MET A 85 -13.53 7.55 3.13
C MET A 85 -14.36 7.43 4.40
N ARG A 86 -13.76 7.55 5.60
CA ARG A 86 -14.43 7.41 6.90
C ARG A 86 -15.19 6.10 7.08
N THR A 87 -14.67 5.03 6.47
CA THR A 87 -15.14 3.66 6.65
C THR A 87 -13.96 2.84 7.15
N PRO A 88 -14.12 2.02 8.21
CA PRO A 88 -13.05 1.14 8.67
C PRO A 88 -12.57 0.23 7.54
N HIS A 89 -11.26 -0.06 7.53
CA HIS A 89 -10.65 -0.93 6.52
C HIS A 89 -9.92 -2.06 7.22
N ILE A 90 -10.44 -3.28 7.07
CA ILE A 90 -9.74 -4.49 7.49
C ILE A 90 -8.87 -4.96 6.33
N VAL A 91 -7.56 -5.08 6.59
CA VAL A 91 -6.54 -5.62 5.68
C VAL A 91 -6.16 -7.01 6.20
N PRO A 92 -6.51 -8.10 5.49
CA PRO A 92 -5.98 -9.43 5.80
C PRO A 92 -4.45 -9.44 5.65
N LEU A 93 -3.77 -10.06 6.60
CA LEU A 93 -2.33 -10.25 6.57
C LEU A 93 -2.04 -11.65 6.04
N SER A 94 -1.25 -11.73 4.97
CA SER A 94 -0.62 -12.99 4.57
C SER A 94 0.41 -13.41 5.63
N ARG A 95 0.86 -14.66 5.58
CA ARG A 95 1.94 -15.17 6.46
C ARG A 95 3.17 -14.26 6.41
N GLN A 96 3.60 -13.88 5.21
CA GLN A 96 4.74 -13.01 4.97
C GLN A 96 4.54 -11.60 5.55
N ALA A 97 3.35 -11.02 5.37
CA ALA A 97 3.04 -9.71 5.95
C ALA A 97 3.02 -9.77 7.48
N ALA A 98 2.46 -10.85 8.06
CA ALA A 98 2.45 -11.07 9.49
C ALA A 98 3.88 -11.21 10.06
N ASP A 99 4.79 -11.90 9.37
CA ASP A 99 6.21 -11.99 9.76
C ASP A 99 6.90 -10.63 9.76
N VAL A 100 6.65 -9.82 8.73
CA VAL A 100 7.16 -8.44 8.67
C VAL A 100 6.63 -7.61 9.85
N VAL A 101 5.34 -7.74 10.18
CA VAL A 101 4.75 -7.04 11.32
C VAL A 101 5.33 -7.54 12.65
N ARG A 102 5.54 -8.84 12.84
CA ARG A 102 6.20 -9.39 14.04
C ARG A 102 7.57 -8.76 14.24
N ARG A 103 8.40 -8.74 13.19
CA ARG A 103 9.72 -8.11 13.22
C ARG A 103 9.64 -6.62 13.52
N LEU A 104 8.66 -5.92 12.95
CA LEU A 104 8.42 -4.51 13.25
C LEU A 104 8.02 -4.28 14.71
N LYS A 105 7.19 -5.15 15.31
CA LYS A 105 6.82 -5.06 16.73
C LYS A 105 8.02 -5.23 17.65
N GLU A 106 8.98 -6.09 17.30
CA GLU A 106 10.22 -6.30 18.07
C GLU A 106 11.14 -5.07 18.07
N ILE A 107 11.24 -4.35 16.96
CA ILE A 107 12.10 -3.16 16.88
C ILE A 107 11.41 -1.89 17.40
N SER A 108 10.08 -1.88 17.46
CA SER A 108 9.27 -0.73 17.91
C SER A 108 8.85 -0.82 19.38
N VAL A 109 9.54 -1.64 20.19
CA VAL A 109 9.24 -1.83 21.62
C VAL A 109 9.23 -0.49 22.36
N GLY A 110 8.14 -0.23 23.09
CA GLY A 110 7.94 0.99 23.88
C GLY A 110 7.48 2.22 23.09
N GLY A 111 7.23 2.08 21.78
CA GLY A 111 6.63 3.14 20.95
C GLY A 111 5.14 2.92 20.68
N ASP A 112 4.45 3.96 20.19
CA ASP A 112 3.02 3.88 19.84
C ASP A 112 2.78 3.37 18.41
N PHE A 113 3.78 3.54 17.53
CA PHE A 113 3.68 3.30 16.09
C PHE A 113 4.49 2.07 15.67
N VAL A 114 3.98 1.35 14.66
CA VAL A 114 4.71 0.26 13.98
C VAL A 114 5.97 0.78 13.31
N PHE A 115 5.92 2.03 12.85
CA PHE A 115 7.05 2.73 12.27
C PHE A 115 7.37 4.00 13.08
N PRO A 116 8.14 3.93 14.17
CA PRO A 116 8.60 5.12 14.88
C PRO A 116 9.48 6.00 14.00
N GLY A 117 9.46 7.31 14.24
CA GLY A 117 10.32 8.27 13.55
C GLY A 117 11.73 8.24 14.11
N TYR A 118 12.73 8.29 13.24
CA TYR A 118 14.16 8.21 13.60
C TYR A 118 14.57 9.19 14.72
N HIS A 119 14.13 10.45 14.63
CA HIS A 119 14.47 11.47 15.62
C HIS A 119 13.57 11.45 16.87
N SER A 120 12.39 10.84 16.80
CA SER A 120 11.45 10.78 17.92
C SER A 120 10.47 9.63 17.74
N HIS A 121 10.54 8.65 18.63
CA HIS A 121 9.65 7.50 18.62
C HIS A 121 8.20 7.85 18.99
N LYS A 122 7.96 9.08 19.46
CA LYS A 122 6.62 9.66 19.69
C LYS A 122 5.92 10.10 18.40
N ARG A 123 6.65 10.12 17.27
CA ARG A 123 6.11 10.47 15.97
C ARG A 123 6.28 9.29 15.02
N PRO A 124 5.40 9.14 14.02
CA PRO A 124 5.56 8.13 13.00
C PRO A 124 6.68 8.47 12.01
N MET A 125 7.16 7.46 11.28
CA MET A 125 8.02 7.60 10.12
C MET A 125 7.43 8.59 9.10
N SER A 126 8.30 9.40 8.48
CA SER A 126 7.85 10.31 7.42
C SER A 126 7.48 9.54 6.15
N ARG A 127 6.49 10.01 5.40
CA ARG A 127 6.16 9.45 4.07
C ARG A 127 7.34 9.56 3.09
N ALA A 128 8.20 10.57 3.28
CA ALA A 128 9.35 10.81 2.42
C ALA A 128 10.43 9.73 2.61
N THR A 129 10.54 9.13 3.79
CA THR A 129 11.57 8.11 4.12
C THR A 129 11.53 6.95 3.13
N MET A 130 10.35 6.34 2.92
CA MET A 130 10.19 5.23 1.97
C MET A 130 10.45 5.66 0.51
N LEU A 131 10.04 6.87 0.12
CA LEU A 131 10.30 7.39 -1.23
C LEU A 131 11.80 7.61 -1.45
N MET A 132 12.52 8.10 -0.44
CA MET A 132 13.97 8.30 -0.50
C MET A 132 14.69 6.95 -0.54
N ALA A 133 14.22 5.93 0.17
CA ALA A 133 14.75 4.58 0.08
C ALA A 133 14.59 4.01 -1.35
N LEU A 134 13.41 4.13 -1.96
CA LEU A 134 13.21 3.72 -3.36
C LEU A 134 14.16 4.46 -4.33
N ARG A 135 14.38 5.76 -4.11
CA ARG A 135 15.33 6.55 -4.91
C ARG A 135 16.78 6.08 -4.71
N ALA A 136 17.16 5.73 -3.49
CA ALA A 136 18.50 5.20 -3.19
C ALA A 136 18.72 3.82 -3.83
N LEU A 137 17.66 3.03 -3.98
CA LEU A 137 17.66 1.77 -4.71
C LEU A 137 17.66 1.93 -6.24
N GLY A 138 17.76 3.16 -6.77
CA GLY A 138 17.81 3.43 -8.20
C GLY A 138 16.44 3.69 -8.87
N TYR A 139 15.33 3.59 -8.14
CA TYR A 139 13.98 3.70 -8.72
C TYR A 139 13.45 5.15 -8.79
N ARG A 140 14.34 6.15 -8.86
CA ARG A 140 13.92 7.56 -8.97
C ARG A 140 13.12 7.78 -10.25
N GLY A 141 11.87 8.21 -10.11
CA GLY A 141 10.98 8.47 -11.24
C GLY A 141 10.35 7.22 -11.87
N GLN A 142 10.83 6.03 -11.52
CA GLN A 142 10.29 4.74 -11.98
C GLN A 142 9.31 4.14 -10.99
N MET A 143 9.56 4.30 -9.68
CA MET A 143 8.69 3.79 -8.62
C MET A 143 8.38 4.86 -7.59
N THR A 144 7.15 4.85 -7.12
CA THR A 144 6.72 5.59 -5.92
C THR A 144 6.14 4.62 -4.91
N VAL A 145 6.04 5.03 -3.65
CA VAL A 145 5.40 4.19 -2.62
C VAL A 145 3.94 3.92 -2.96
N HIS A 146 3.22 4.89 -3.54
CA HIS A 146 1.86 4.67 -4.01
C HIS A 146 1.80 3.73 -5.24
N GLY A 147 2.89 3.65 -6.01
CA GLY A 147 3.01 2.79 -7.18
C GLY A 147 2.73 1.32 -6.90
N PHE A 148 3.02 0.82 -5.69
CA PHE A 148 2.72 -0.56 -5.28
C PHE A 148 1.22 -0.90 -5.41
N ARG A 149 0.35 0.06 -5.11
CA ARG A 149 -1.11 -0.08 -5.28
C ARG A 149 -1.48 -0.30 -6.73
N GLY A 150 -0.82 0.43 -7.62
CA GLY A 150 -0.99 0.27 -9.04
C GLY A 150 -0.47 -1.09 -9.52
N VAL A 151 0.72 -1.51 -9.09
CA VAL A 151 1.28 -2.82 -9.46
C VAL A 151 0.34 -3.95 -9.04
N ALA A 152 -0.07 -3.96 -7.76
CA ALA A 152 -0.97 -4.97 -7.22
C ALA A 152 -2.32 -4.97 -7.96
N SER A 153 -2.94 -3.79 -8.15
CA SER A 153 -4.22 -3.69 -8.85
C SER A 153 -4.13 -4.27 -10.26
N THR A 154 -3.13 -3.89 -11.05
CA THR A 154 -2.99 -4.38 -12.43
C THR A 154 -2.80 -5.90 -12.47
N ILE A 155 -1.84 -6.43 -11.72
CA ILE A 155 -1.50 -7.85 -11.76
C ILE A 155 -2.65 -8.71 -11.20
N LEU A 156 -3.32 -8.28 -10.12
CA LEU A 156 -4.43 -9.05 -9.56
C LEU A 156 -5.63 -9.14 -10.51
N HIS A 157 -5.90 -8.08 -11.28
CA HIS A 157 -6.92 -8.14 -12.34
C HIS A 157 -6.50 -9.07 -13.47
N GLU A 158 -5.24 -9.04 -13.90
CA GLU A 158 -4.70 -9.93 -14.94
C GLU A 158 -4.70 -11.41 -14.52
N GLN A 159 -4.51 -11.68 -13.21
CA GLN A 159 -4.66 -13.01 -12.61
C GLN A 159 -6.12 -13.46 -12.46
N GLY A 160 -7.10 -12.61 -12.79
CA GLY A 160 -8.52 -12.94 -12.76
C GLY A 160 -9.18 -12.87 -11.38
N TRP A 161 -8.57 -12.19 -10.40
CA TRP A 161 -9.24 -11.97 -9.12
C TRP A 161 -10.48 -11.07 -9.28
N PRO A 162 -11.57 -11.31 -8.52
CA PRO A 162 -12.78 -10.50 -8.64
C PRO A 162 -12.53 -9.02 -8.38
N HIS A 163 -13.05 -8.17 -9.27
CA HIS A 163 -12.90 -6.72 -9.20
C HIS A 163 -13.31 -6.15 -7.84
N GLU A 164 -14.42 -6.63 -7.26
CA GLU A 164 -14.90 -6.16 -5.96
C GLU A 164 -13.89 -6.45 -4.84
N HIS A 165 -13.19 -7.59 -4.88
CA HIS A 165 -12.21 -7.95 -3.86
C HIS A 165 -11.01 -7.00 -3.90
N ILE A 166 -10.54 -6.69 -5.11
CA ILE A 166 -9.41 -5.79 -5.36
C ILE A 166 -9.77 -4.36 -4.92
N GLU A 167 -10.93 -3.85 -5.33
CA GLU A 167 -11.35 -2.49 -4.99
C GLU A 167 -11.65 -2.31 -3.50
N LEU A 168 -12.22 -3.33 -2.84
CA LEU A 168 -12.37 -3.34 -1.37
C LEU A 168 -11.02 -3.36 -0.67
N GLN A 169 -10.07 -4.16 -1.15
CA GLN A 169 -8.71 -4.20 -0.60
C GLN A 169 -7.97 -2.88 -0.79
N LEU A 170 -8.21 -2.17 -1.89
CA LEU A 170 -7.69 -0.83 -2.14
C LEU A 170 -8.48 0.25 -1.38
N ALA A 171 -9.55 -0.08 -0.67
CA ALA A 171 -10.45 0.87 -0.03
C ALA A 171 -10.93 1.96 -1.02
N HIS A 172 -11.35 1.54 -2.21
CA HIS A 172 -11.89 2.37 -3.30
C HIS A 172 -13.43 2.50 -3.29
N GLN A 173 -14.09 2.09 -2.20
CA GLN A 173 -15.56 2.07 -2.11
C GLN A 173 -16.23 3.34 -2.65
N SER A 174 -17.18 3.14 -3.56
CA SER A 174 -17.96 4.22 -4.15
C SER A 174 -19.04 4.69 -3.15
N ARG A 175 -19.16 6.01 -2.96
CA ARG A 175 -20.07 6.63 -1.97
C ARG A 175 -21.58 6.41 -2.26
N GLY A 176 -21.94 5.66 -3.29
CA GLY A 176 -23.26 5.78 -3.91
C GLY A 176 -24.20 4.59 -3.85
N LYS A 177 -23.77 3.36 -3.52
CA LYS A 177 -24.64 2.18 -3.77
C LYS A 177 -24.81 1.13 -2.69
N VAL A 178 -24.21 1.23 -1.50
CA VAL A 178 -24.53 0.28 -0.41
C VAL A 178 -24.60 1.01 0.93
N SER A 179 -25.82 1.15 1.41
CA SER A 179 -26.17 1.44 2.80
C SER A 179 -25.58 0.38 3.73
N GLY A 180 -25.02 0.82 4.86
CA GLY A 180 -24.94 -0.01 6.06
C GLY A 180 -23.54 -0.31 6.57
N ALA A 181 -23.42 -0.32 7.89
CA ALA A 181 -22.24 -0.62 8.71
C ALA A 181 -21.57 -1.99 8.44
N TYR A 182 -22.06 -2.78 7.48
CA TYR A 182 -21.68 -4.17 7.19
C TYR A 182 -20.62 -4.34 6.09
N ASN A 183 -20.17 -3.27 5.42
CA ASN A 183 -19.24 -3.37 4.27
C ASN A 183 -17.77 -3.68 4.66
N HIS A 184 -17.33 -3.30 5.87
CA HIS A 184 -15.91 -3.35 6.22
C HIS A 184 -15.31 -4.77 6.34
N ALA A 185 -16.13 -5.79 6.56
CA ALA A 185 -15.76 -7.22 6.57
C ALA A 185 -16.23 -7.97 5.33
N GLN A 186 -16.72 -7.27 4.29
CA GLN A 186 -17.20 -7.90 3.08
C GLN A 186 -16.08 -8.66 2.37
N TYR A 187 -16.39 -9.90 1.98
CA TYR A 187 -15.47 -10.84 1.33
C TYR A 187 -14.15 -11.05 2.09
N LEU A 188 -14.15 -10.93 3.42
CA LEU A 188 -12.90 -10.97 4.18
C LEU A 188 -12.14 -12.29 3.99
N THR A 189 -12.84 -13.42 3.93
CA THR A 189 -12.22 -14.74 3.66
C THR A 189 -11.59 -14.79 2.27
N GLN A 190 -12.34 -14.39 1.24
CA GLN A 190 -11.86 -14.40 -0.15
C GLN A 190 -10.73 -13.38 -0.36
N ARG A 191 -10.78 -12.24 0.31
CA ARG A 191 -9.68 -11.27 0.33
C ARG A 191 -8.46 -11.82 1.06
N ALA A 192 -8.64 -12.59 2.14
CA ALA A 192 -7.51 -13.24 2.80
C ALA A 192 -6.81 -14.24 1.88
N GLU A 193 -7.58 -15.04 1.13
CA GLU A 193 -7.06 -15.93 0.09
C GLU A 193 -6.30 -15.15 -1.00
N MET A 194 -6.89 -14.07 -1.51
CA MET A 194 -6.25 -13.18 -2.49
C MET A 194 -4.94 -12.57 -1.96
N MET A 195 -4.94 -12.07 -0.73
CA MET A 195 -3.75 -11.47 -0.11
C MET A 195 -2.65 -12.49 0.13
N GLN A 196 -3.01 -13.74 0.46
CA GLN A 196 -2.04 -14.83 0.57
C GLN A 196 -1.46 -15.21 -0.80
N ALA A 197 -2.32 -15.41 -1.81
CA ALA A 197 -1.88 -15.70 -3.17
C ALA A 197 -1.00 -14.58 -3.75
N TRP A 198 -1.34 -13.32 -3.48
CA TRP A 198 -0.50 -12.16 -3.83
C TRP A 198 0.89 -12.26 -3.19
N ALA A 199 0.96 -12.56 -1.90
CA ALA A 199 2.23 -12.67 -1.20
C ALA A 199 3.07 -13.85 -1.71
N ASP A 200 2.44 -15.00 -1.96
CA ASP A 200 3.10 -16.18 -2.54
C ASP A 200 3.60 -15.90 -3.97
N TYR A 201 2.84 -15.16 -4.77
CA TYR A 201 3.26 -14.67 -6.08
C TYR A 201 4.49 -13.75 -5.98
N LEU A 202 4.52 -12.80 -5.04
CA LEU A 202 5.70 -11.93 -4.84
C LEU A 202 6.94 -12.73 -4.46
N ASP A 203 6.82 -13.77 -3.63
CA ASP A 203 7.94 -14.63 -3.28
C ASP A 203 8.42 -15.46 -4.49
N ALA A 204 7.50 -15.93 -5.34
CA ALA A 204 7.87 -16.55 -6.61
C ALA A 204 8.60 -15.56 -7.54
N GLN A 205 8.18 -14.29 -7.60
CA GLN A 205 8.90 -13.27 -8.37
C GLN A 205 10.31 -13.01 -7.83
N ARG A 206 10.50 -13.02 -6.50
CA ARG A 206 11.85 -12.93 -5.89
C ARG A 206 12.73 -14.09 -6.31
N ALA A 207 12.20 -15.31 -6.30
CA ALA A 207 12.96 -16.51 -6.68
C ALA A 207 13.36 -16.52 -8.16
N ARG A 208 12.60 -15.82 -9.03
CA ARG A 208 12.89 -15.70 -10.47
C ARG A 208 13.96 -14.66 -10.80
N TYR A 209 14.34 -13.78 -9.87
CA TYR A 209 15.34 -12.76 -10.15
C TYR A 209 16.71 -13.40 -10.35
N VAL A 210 17.22 -13.27 -11.58
CA VAL A 210 18.61 -13.58 -11.93
C VAL A 210 19.33 -12.26 -12.11
N ARG A 211 20.38 -12.03 -11.31
CA ARG A 211 21.19 -10.81 -11.42
C ARG A 211 21.78 -10.73 -12.84
N PRO A 212 21.60 -9.62 -13.57
CA PRO A 212 22.28 -9.43 -14.84
C PRO A 212 23.80 -9.51 -14.60
N VAL A 213 24.47 -10.39 -15.35
CA VAL A 213 25.94 -10.51 -15.37
C VAL A 213 26.58 -9.32 -16.08
#